data_AF-X5QPF1-F1
#
_entry.id   AF-X5QPF1-F1
#
_cell.length_a   1.000
_cell.length_b   1.000
_cell.length_c   1.000
_cell.angle_alpha   90.00
_cell.angle_beta   90.00
_cell.angle_gamma   90.00
#
_symmetry.space_group_name_H-M   'P 1'
#
loop_
_entity.id
_entity.type
_entity.pdbx_description
1 polymer ?
#
loop_
_entity_poly.entity_id
_entity_poly.type
_entity_poly.pdbx_seq_one_letter_code
_entity_poly.pdbx_strand_id
1 'polypeptide(L)' 'MLGRMQSGRFKVVSTLLPWFEEFRLYHRRDGQVVKLRDDLMAATRYGVMMLREAQVDPAVFKAARRKAGQSDPLGAFR' A
#
# COMPACT_ATOMS: atom_id res chain seq x y z
N MET A 1 0.11 10.59 3.98
CA MET A 1 -0.28 9.21 4.37
C MET A 1 -1.77 9.10 4.67
N LEU A 2 -2.26 9.73 5.75
CA LEU A 2 -3.67 9.63 6.18
C LEU A 2 -4.70 9.90 5.07
N GLY A 3 -4.55 10.97 4.30
CA GLY A 3 -5.49 11.29 3.21
C GLY A 3 -5.58 10.22 2.10
N ARG A 4 -4.50 9.46 1.85
CA ARG A 4 -4.54 8.32 0.90
C ARG A 4 -5.23 7.10 1.51
N MET A 5 -5.15 6.93 2.83
CA MET A 5 -5.87 5.87 3.55
C MET A 5 -7.38 6.14 3.56
N GLN A 6 -7.79 7.37 3.92
CA GLN A 6 -9.19 7.79 3.92
C GLN A 6 -9.83 7.67 2.53
N SER A 7 -9.10 8.00 1.47
CA SER A 7 -9.59 7.82 0.09
C SER A 7 -9.46 6.38 -0.43
N GLY A 8 -9.01 5.42 0.37
CA GLY A 8 -8.82 4.03 -0.04
C GLY A 8 -7.69 3.75 -1.05
N ARG A 9 -6.79 4.70 -1.31
CA ARG A 9 -5.66 4.56 -2.26
C ARG A 9 -4.39 3.98 -1.64
N PHE A 10 -4.35 3.86 -0.32
CA PHE A 10 -3.27 3.23 0.41
C PHE A 10 -3.78 1.92 1.01
N LYS A 11 -3.09 0.82 0.70
CA LYS A 11 -3.44 -0.53 1.15
C LYS A 11 -2.20 -1.18 1.75
N VAL A 12 -2.40 -1.99 2.78
CA VAL A 12 -1.36 -2.77 3.44
C VAL A 12 -1.78 -4.22 3.39
N VAL A 13 -0.83 -5.10 3.08
CA VAL A 13 -1.06 -6.56 3.09
C VAL A 13 -1.39 -7.00 4.52
N SER A 14 -2.42 -7.83 4.69
CA SER A 14 -2.93 -8.21 6.01
C SER A 14 -1.92 -8.95 6.89
N THR A 15 -0.92 -9.59 6.29
CA THR A 15 0.11 -10.37 6.98
C THR A 15 1.23 -9.51 7.58
N LEU A 16 1.29 -8.20 7.29
CA LEU A 16 2.30 -7.28 7.84
C LEU A 16 1.96 -6.83 9.27
N LEU A 17 1.89 -7.78 10.20
CA LEU A 17 1.54 -7.52 11.61
C LEU A 17 2.38 -6.44 12.29
N PRO A 18 3.73 -6.38 12.11
CA PRO A 18 4.55 -5.34 12.73
C PRO A 18 4.17 -3.92 12.27
N TRP A 19 3.73 -3.76 11.02
CA TRP A 19 3.25 -2.47 10.52
C TRP A 19 1.99 -2.02 11.26
N PHE A 20 1.07 -2.95 11.51
CA PHE A 20 -0.16 -2.65 12.26
C PHE A 20 0.10 -2.37 13.74
N GLU A 21 1.12 -2.99 14.34
CA GLU A 21 1.55 -2.68 15.71
C GLU A 21 2.00 -1.24 15.85
N GLU A 22 2.89 -0.77 14.96
CA GLU A 22 3.33 0.63 14.98
C GLU A 22 2.18 1.57 14.63
N PHE A 23 1.34 1.23 13.64
CA PHE A 23 0.22 2.07 13.22
C PHE A 23 -0.77 2.35 14.36
N ARG A 24 -1.00 1.39 15.26
CA ARG A 24 -1.87 1.57 16.43
C ARG A 24 -1.34 2.62 17.42
N LEU A 25 -0.03 2.76 17.51
CA LEU A 25 0.63 3.72 18.40
C LEU A 25 0.92 5.06 17.70
N TYR A 26 0.83 5.08 16.37
CA TYR A 26 1.18 6.23 15.55
C TYR A 26 0.17 7.37 15.69
N HIS A 27 0.60 8.47 16.32
CA HIS A 27 -0.22 9.65 16.54
C HIS A 27 0.60 10.94 16.43
N ARG A 28 -0.11 12.08 16.43
CA ARG A 28 0.49 13.40 16.51
C ARG A 28 0.19 14.04 17.86
N ARG A 29 1.17 14.76 18.38
CA ARG A 29 1.05 15.62 19.55
C ARG A 29 1.58 17.00 19.17
N ASP A 30 0.82 18.04 19.46
CA ASP A 30 1.16 19.43 19.11
C ASP A 30 1.49 19.64 17.62
N GLY A 31 0.75 18.95 16.75
CA GLY A 31 0.95 18.99 15.29
C GLY A 31 2.15 18.18 14.80
N GLN A 32 3.00 17.69 15.69
CA GLN A 32 4.19 16.92 15.35
C GLN A 32 3.95 15.42 15.49
N VAL A 33 4.65 14.64 14.67
CA VAL A 33 4.63 13.18 14.77
C VAL A 33 5.46 12.75 15.98
N VAL A 34 4.89 11.90 16.83
CA VAL A 34 5.63 11.31 17.95
C VAL A 34 6.53 10.20 17.41
N LYS A 35 7.85 10.36 17.55
CA LYS A 35 8.88 9.45 17.04
C LYS A 35 9.21 8.34 18.05
N LEU A 36 8.22 7.51 18.36
CA LEU A 36 8.39 6.39 19.30
C LEU A 36 7.98 5.09 18.62
N ARG A 37 8.95 4.19 18.40
CA ARG A 37 8.74 2.90 17.72
C ARG A 37 8.00 3.09 16.39
N ASP A 38 8.50 4.01 15.55
CA ASP A 38 7.85 4.43 14.31
C ASP A 38 8.67 4.09 13.06
N ASP A 39 9.53 3.08 13.10
CA ASP A 39 10.45 2.75 12.00
C ASP A 39 9.70 2.44 10.69
N LEU A 40 8.70 1.55 10.74
CA LEU A 40 7.85 1.24 9.60
C LEU A 40 6.94 2.40 9.23
N MET A 41 6.44 3.16 10.21
CA MET A 41 5.65 4.37 9.93
C MET A 41 6.48 5.44 9.22
N ALA A 42 7.72 5.66 9.64
CA ALA A 42 8.65 6.60 9.05
C ALA A 42 9.02 6.19 7.63
N ALA A 43 9.43 4.93 7.43
CA ALA A 43 9.68 4.38 6.11
C ALA A 43 8.46 4.52 5.19
N THR A 44 7.26 4.19 5.68
CA THR A 44 6.01 4.34 4.93
C THR A 44 5.73 5.80 4.55
N ARG A 45 5.95 6.76 5.47
CA ARG A 45 5.78 8.19 5.17
C ARG A 45 6.72 8.65 4.07
N TYR A 46 8.00 8.29 4.17
CA TYR A 46 9.00 8.66 3.16
C TYR A 46 8.67 8.05 1.80
N GLY A 47 8.28 6.78 1.76
CA GLY A 47 7.79 6.14 0.53
C GLY A 47 6.60 6.87 -0.08
N VAL A 48 5.64 7.31 0.74
CA VAL A 48 4.49 8.08 0.27
C VAL A 48 4.86 9.50 -0.21
N MET A 49 5.88 10.14 0.40
CA MET A 49 6.36 11.47 -0.01
C MET A 49 7.16 11.43 -1.31
N MET A 50 7.85 10.33 -1.57
CA MET A 50 8.75 10.16 -2.73
C MET A 50 8.14 9.29 -3.83
N LEU A 51 6.81 9.17 -3.90
CA LEU A 51 6.12 8.40 -4.96
C LEU A 51 6.46 8.87 -6.38
N ARG A 52 6.88 10.13 -6.57
CA ARG A 52 7.30 10.66 -7.87
C ARG A 52 8.56 9.99 -8.42
N GLU A 53 9.39 9.44 -7.54
CA GLU A 53 10.63 8.74 -7.90
C GLU A 53 10.42 7.22 -7.98
N ALA A 54 9.20 6.73 -7.73
CA ALA A 54 8.92 5.30 -7.74
C ALA A 54 9.04 4.75 -9.16
N GLN A 55 9.91 3.76 -9.34
CA GLN A 55 10.05 3.04 -10.60
C GLN A 55 9.11 1.83 -10.61
N VAL A 56 8.45 1.61 -11.74
CA VAL A 56 7.55 0.46 -11.95
C VAL A 56 7.97 -0.19 -13.24
N ASP A 57 8.10 -1.52 -13.25
CA ASP A 57 8.24 -2.27 -14.49
C ASP A 57 6.94 -2.14 -15.31
N PRO A 58 6.98 -1.49 -16.50
CA PRO A 58 5.79 -1.29 -17.33
C PRO A 58 5.12 -2.60 -17.74
N ALA A 59 5.89 -3.67 -17.92
CA ALA A 59 5.38 -4.99 -18.31
C ALA A 59 4.57 -5.61 -17.17
N VAL A 60 5.08 -5.54 -15.94
CA VAL A 60 4.39 -6.03 -14.73
C VAL A 60 3.12 -5.23 -14.48
N PHE A 61 3.17 -3.90 -14.62
CA PHE A 61 1.98 -3.05 -14.42
C PHE A 61 0.87 -3.35 -15.43
N LYS A 62 1.23 -3.55 -16.70
CA LYS A 62 0.27 -3.93 -17.76
C LYS A 62 -0.33 -5.31 -17.49
N ALA A 63 0.47 -6.27 -17.03
CA ALA A 63 -0.01 -7.60 -16.66
C ALA A 63 -0.96 -7.57 -15.46
N ALA A 64 -0.63 -6.83 -14.40
CA ALA A 64 -1.47 -6.68 -13.20
C ALA A 64 -2.82 -5.99 -13.49
N ARG A 65 -2.86 -5.11 -14.49
CA ARG A 65 -4.10 -4.40 -14.91
C ARG A 65 -4.99 -5.25 -15.81
N ARG A 66 -4.56 -6.44 -16.23
CA ARG A 66 -5.38 -7.35 -17.02
C ARG A 66 -6.60 -7.71 -16.17
N LYS A 67 -7.78 -7.21 -16.54
CA LYS A 67 -9.04 -7.68 -15.96
C LYS A 67 -8.97 -9.20 -15.99
N ALA A 68 -9.25 -9.86 -14.86
CA ALA A 68 -9.51 -11.28 -14.86
C ALA A 68 -10.61 -11.51 -15.91
N GLY A 69 -10.21 -11.97 -17.10
CA GLY A 69 -11.16 -12.39 -18.11
C GLY A 69 -11.96 -13.49 -17.45
N GLN A 70 -13.28 -13.42 -17.56
CA GLN A 70 -14.16 -14.49 -17.13
C GLN A 70 -13.60 -15.78 -17.72
N SER A 71 -13.02 -16.63 -16.86
CA SER A 71 -12.45 -17.89 -17.29
C SER A 71 -13.63 -18.69 -17.84
N ASP A 72 -13.71 -18.84 -19.15
CA ASP A 72 -14.74 -19.63 -19.80
C ASP A 72 -14.55 -21.08 -19.35
N PRO A 73 -15.39 -21.61 -18.45
CA PRO A 73 -15.22 -22.96 -17.92
C PRO A 73 -15.53 -24.03 -18.97
N LEU A 74 -16.07 -23.64 -20.13
CA LEU A 74 -16.47 -24.54 -21.21
C LEU A 74 -15.58 -24.44 -22.47
N GLY A 75 -14.58 -23.56 -22.48
CA GLY A 75 -13.67 -23.38 -23.63
C GLY A 75 -12.84 -24.62 -23.99
N ALA A 76 -12.73 -25.60 -23.09
CA ALA A 76 -12.05 -26.88 -23.33
C ALA A 76 -12.92 -27.96 -23.99
N PHE A 77 -14.23 -27.71 -24.15
CA PHE A 77 -15.20 -28.69 -24.66
C PHE A 77 -15.82 -28.29 -26.01
N ARG A 78 -15.26 -27.28 -26.67
CA ARG A 78 -15.68 -26.81 -28.00
C ARG A 78 -14.72 -27.26 -29.09
#